data_AF-A0A9N7R0N1-F1
#
_entry.id   AF-A0A9N7R0N1-F1
#
_cell.length_a   1.000
_cell.length_b   1.000
_cell.length_c   1.000
_cell.angle_alpha   90.00
_cell.angle_beta   90.00
_cell.angle_gamma   90.00
#
_symmetry.space_group_name_H-M   'P 1'
#
loop_
_entity.id
_entity.type
_entity.pdbx_description
1 polymer ?
#
loop_
_entity_poly.entity_id
_entity_poly.type
_entity_poly.pdbx_seq_one_letter_code
_entity_poly.pdbx_strand_id
1 'polypeptide(L)' 'MSSSVSSPKVSPFCNCGKKAKLWTSWTEANPGRRFNGCEDWEIGGCIFFAWEDPPIPRRSLYVIRKLRE' A
#
# COMPACT_ATOMS: atom_id res chain seq x y z
N MET A 1 9.65 1.18 25.99
CA MET A 1 10.09 1.17 24.58
C MET A 1 8.84 1.17 23.71
N SER A 2 8.39 2.32 23.22
CA SER A 2 7.24 2.38 22.31
C SER A 2 7.70 2.02 20.91
N SER A 3 7.48 0.77 20.52
CA SER A 3 7.59 0.38 19.11
C SER A 3 6.42 1.04 18.37
N SER A 4 6.70 2.17 17.72
CA SER A 4 5.85 2.69 16.65
C SER A 4 5.80 1.59 15.58
N VAL A 5 4.70 0.84 15.53
CA VAL A 5 4.42 -0.06 14.42
C VAL A 5 4.21 0.85 13.21
N SER A 6 5.30 1.17 12.51
CA SER A 6 5.23 1.81 11.22
C SER A 6 4.38 0.90 10.35
N SER A 7 3.32 1.45 9.73
CA SER A 7 2.65 0.77 8.62
C SER A 7 3.72 0.15 7.72
N PRO A 8 3.56 -1.09 7.24
CA PRO A 8 4.55 -1.69 6.36
C PRO A 8 4.83 -0.67 5.25
N LYS A 9 6.05 -0.15 5.24
CA LYS A 9 6.44 0.86 4.26
C LYS A 9 6.43 0.12 2.93
N VAL A 10 5.39 0.38 2.14
CA VAL A 10 5.31 -0.10 0.77
C VAL A 10 6.61 0.30 0.09
N SER A 11 7.26 -0.65 -0.58
CA SER A 11 8.48 -0.37 -1.34
C SER A 11 8.20 0.82 -2.27
N PRO A 12 9.02 1.88 -2.24
CA PRO A 12 8.83 3.01 -3.16
C PRO A 12 9.21 2.65 -4.61
N PHE A 13 9.71 1.43 -4.84
CA PHE A 13 10.14 0.92 -6.15
C PHE A 13 9.35 -0.32 -6.54
N CYS A 14 9.07 -0.42 -7.85
CA CYS A 14 8.52 -1.62 -8.46
C CYS A 14 9.63 -2.66 -8.74
N ASN A 15 9.25 -3.85 -9.21
CA ASN A 15 10.20 -4.95 -9.48
C ASN A 15 11.16 -4.66 -10.64
N CYS A 16 10.89 -3.64 -11.47
CA CYS A 16 11.83 -3.16 -12.47
C CYS A 16 12.94 -2.26 -11.88
N GLY A 17 12.92 -1.98 -10.57
CA GLY A 17 13.83 -1.03 -9.92
C GLY A 17 13.47 0.45 -10.14
N LYS A 18 12.39 0.74 -10.88
CA LYS A 18 11.87 2.09 -11.09
C LYS A 18 10.96 2.52 -9.94
N LYS A 19 10.87 3.83 -9.68
CA LYS A 19 9.94 4.36 -8.67
C LYS A 19 8.52 3.96 -9.02
N ALA A 20 7.79 3.44 -8.03
CA ALA A 20 6.38 3.13 -8.20
C ALA A 20 5.59 4.44 -8.34
N LYS A 21 4.58 4.42 -9.21
CA LYS A 21 3.66 5.53 -9.45
C LYS A 21 2.39 5.32 -8.66
N LEU A 22 1.80 6.41 -8.18
CA LEU A 22 0.54 6.39 -7.45
C LEU A 22 -0.63 6.51 -8.45
N TRP A 23 -1.45 5.48 -8.49
CA TRP A 23 -2.60 5.33 -9.36
C TRP A 23 -3.91 5.37 -8.56
N THR A 24 -5.02 5.54 -9.27
CA THR A 24 -6.38 5.49 -8.71
C THR A 24 -7.13 4.35 -9.40
N SER A 25 -7.70 3.45 -8.62
CA SER A 25 -8.60 2.42 -9.12
C SER A 25 -9.93 3.05 -9.50
N TRP A 26 -10.37 2.77 -10.72
CA TRP A 26 -11.69 3.13 -11.24
C TRP A 26 -12.58 1.90 -11.44
N THR A 27 -12.22 0.78 -10.81
CA THR A 27 -13.04 -0.43 -10.83
C THR A 27 -14.26 -0.27 -9.92
N GLU A 28 -15.38 -0.88 -10.30
CA GLU A 28 -16.61 -0.90 -9.50
C GLU A 28 -16.39 -1.45 -8.07
N ALA A 29 -15.45 -2.41 -7.92
CA ALA A 29 -15.14 -3.00 -6.63
C ALA A 29 -14.31 -2.09 -5.72
N ASN A 30 -13.53 -1.16 -6.28
CA ASN A 30 -12.63 -0.28 -5.52
C ASN A 30 -12.57 1.14 -6.11
N PRO A 31 -13.70 1.85 -6.25
CA PRO A 31 -13.73 3.16 -6.88
C PRO A 31 -12.97 4.18 -6.02
N GLY A 32 -12.08 4.95 -6.65
CA GLY A 32 -11.31 6.02 -6.01
C GLY A 32 -10.19 5.56 -5.08
N ARG A 33 -10.02 4.25 -4.85
CA ARG A 33 -8.95 3.74 -3.98
C ARG A 33 -7.59 3.88 -4.65
N ARG A 34 -6.58 4.37 -3.91
CA ARG A 34 -5.24 4.62 -4.46
C ARG A 34 -4.31 3.43 -4.26
N PHE A 35 -3.41 3.20 -5.21
CA PHE A 35 -2.40 2.14 -5.14
C PHE A 35 -1.09 2.56 -5.81
N ASN A 36 0.02 2.00 -5.35
CA ASN A 36 1.32 2.11 -5.99
C ASN A 36 1.49 1.00 -7.01
N GLY A 37 1.88 1.36 -8.24
CA GLY A 37 2.04 0.42 -9.35
C GLY A 37 3.26 0.75 -10.21
N CYS A 38 3.71 -0.20 -11.04
CA CYS A 38 4.70 0.10 -12.07
C CYS A 38 4.15 1.17 -13.02
N GLU A 39 4.97 2.12 -13.48
CA GLU A 39 4.52 3.11 -14.45
C GLU A 39 4.26 2.50 -15.83
N ASP A 40 5.08 1.52 -16.21
CA ASP A 40 5.06 0.91 -17.54
C ASP A 40 4.14 -0.33 -17.62
N TRP A 41 3.26 -0.55 -16.64
CA TRP A 41 2.50 -1.80 -16.52
C TRP A 41 1.64 -2.11 -17.76
N GLU A 42 1.14 -1.08 -18.47
CA GLU A 42 0.34 -1.24 -19.71
C GLU A 42 1.20 -1.58 -20.94
N ILE A 43 2.50 -1.28 -20.92
CA ILE A 43 3.41 -1.41 -22.05
C ILE A 43 4.48 -2.50 -21.84
N GLY A 44 4.23 -3.44 -20.91
CA GLY A 44 5.11 -4.58 -20.64
C GLY A 44 6.03 -4.45 -19.41
N GLY A 45 5.79 -3.46 -18.56
CA GLY A 45 6.40 -3.35 -17.23
C GLY A 45 5.94 -4.44 -16.27
N CYS A 46 6.53 -4.48 -15.06
CA CYS A 46 6.16 -5.49 -14.06
C CYS A 46 4.78 -5.24 -13.44
N ILE A 47 4.19 -6.31 -12.89
CA ILE A 47 2.88 -6.30 -12.21
C ILE A 47 2.96 -5.86 -10.73
N PHE A 48 3.93 -5.02 -10.36
CA PHE A 48 4.02 -4.51 -8.99
C PHE A 48 2.73 -3.77 -8.62
N PHE A 49 2.18 -4.11 -7.45
CA PHE A 49 0.93 -3.56 -6.95
C PHE A 49 0.95 -3.53 -5.42
N ALA A 50 0.61 -2.39 -4.84
CA ALA A 50 0.44 -2.24 -3.40
C ALA A 50 -0.57 -1.14 -3.07
N TRP A 51 -1.57 -1.44 -2.24
CA TRP A 51 -2.56 -0.45 -1.82
C TRP A 51 -1.93 0.68 -1.01
N GLU A 52 -2.38 1.91 -1.25
CA GLU A 52 -2.08 3.06 -0.41
C GLU A 52 -3.12 3.11 0.72
N ASP A 53 -2.84 2.39 1.82
CA ASP A 53 -3.72 2.39 2.98
C ASP A 53 -3.42 3.59 3.89
N PRO A 54 -4.45 4.28 4.41
CA PRO A 54 -4.25 5.37 5.34
C PRO A 54 -3.62 4.86 6.65
N PRO A 55 -2.97 5.75 7.43
CA PRO A 55 -2.47 5.39 8.74
C PRO A 55 -3.58 4.77 9.61
N ILE A 56 -3.31 3.60 10.18
CA ILE A 56 -4.28 2.95 11.08
C ILE A 56 -4.42 3.82 12.34
N PRO A 57 -5.64 4.20 12.76
CA PRO A 57 -5.84 4.95 13.98
C PRO A 57 -5.30 4.21 15.21
N ARG A 58 -4.76 4.97 16.18
CA ARG A 58 -4.15 4.40 17.40
C ARG A 58 -5.08 3.43 18.14
N ARG A 59 -6.39 3.73 18.21
CA ARG A 59 -7.39 2.87 18.84
C ARG A 59 -7.50 1.52 18.14
N SER A 60 -7.58 1.53 16.80
CA SER A 60 -7.66 0.31 16.01
C SER A 60 -6.39 -0.53 16.13
N LEU A 61 -5.21 0.11 16.14
CA LEU A 61 -3.93 -0.57 16.39
C LEU A 61 -3.89 -1.27 17.75
N TYR A 62 -4.40 -0.62 18.81
CA TYR A 62 -4.46 -1.22 20.15
C TYR A 62 -5.33 -2.49 20.17
N VAL A 63 -6.53 -2.42 19.59
CA VAL A 63 -7.44 -3.57 19.51
C VAL A 63 -6.83 -4.72 18.69
N ILE A 64 -6.29 -4.43 17.50
CA ILE A 64 -5.64 -5.45 16.65
C ILE A 64 -4.49 -6.14 17.39
N ARG A 65 -3.69 -5.38 18.15
CA ARG A 65 -2.59 -5.94 18.95
C ARG A 65 -3.10 -6.88 20.05
N LYS A 66 -4.18 -6.50 20.74
CA LYS A 66 -4.79 -7.31 21.81
C LYS A 66 -5.49 -8.57 21.32
N LEU A 67 -5.91 -8.62 20.05
CA LEU A 67 -6.49 -9.82 19.46
C LEU A 67 -5.44 -10.86 19.01
N ARG A 68 -4.16 -10.49 18.99
CA ARG A 68 -3.04 -11.40 18.64
C ARG A 68 -2.32 -11.97 19.87
N GLU A 69 -2.74 -11.54 21.06
CA GLU A 69 -2.33 -12.09 22.37
C GLU A 69 -3.29 -13.20 22.77
#